data_AF-A0A252C5H2-F1
#
_entry.id   AF-A0A252C5H2-F1
#
_cell.length_a   1.000
_cell.length_b   1.000
_cell.length_c   1.000
_cell.angle_alpha   90.00
_cell.angle_beta   90.00
_cell.angle_gamma   90.00
#
_symmetry.space_group_name_H-M   'P 1'
#
loop_
_entity.id
_entity.type
_entity.pdbx_description
1 polymer ?
#
loop_
_entity_poly.entity_id
_entity_poly.type
_entity_poly.pdbx_seq_one_letter_code
_entity_poly.pdbx_strand_id
1 'polypeptide(L)'
;HAATTGDRSHAATTGYRAHAATTGCGSHAATTGYGSHAATTGDWSHAATTGDWSHAATTGDWSHAATTGDRAHAATTGSKAHAVCVGIGGRVKIGANGYGMLTWNDGARDRTVTIYEGEDGVEAGVWYELRDGKPIRCDDEENAA
;
A
#
# COMPACT_ATOMS: atom_id res chain seq x y z
N HIS A 1 -14.80 2.82 -12.34
CA HIS A 1 -14.57 3.56 -11.07
C HIS A 1 -15.79 3.35 -10.17
N ALA A 2 -15.59 3.22 -8.86
CA ALA A 2 -16.65 3.19 -7.86
C ALA A 2 -16.23 4.01 -6.64
N ALA A 3 -17.15 4.80 -6.07
CA ALA A 3 -16.91 5.58 -4.87
C ALA A 3 -18.09 5.44 -3.89
N THR A 4 -17.80 5.25 -2.61
CA THR A 4 -18.83 5.19 -1.56
C THR A 4 -18.45 6.03 -0.34
N THR A 5 -19.45 6.51 0.37
CA THR A 5 -19.29 7.29 1.61
C THR A 5 -20.24 6.74 2.67
N GLY A 6 -19.75 6.63 3.89
CA GLY A 6 -20.47 6.08 5.04
C GLY A 6 -19.62 5.07 5.79
N ASP A 7 -19.89 4.93 7.08
CA ASP A 7 -19.21 3.94 7.90
C ASP A 7 -19.53 2.53 7.42
N ARG A 8 -18.52 1.65 7.44
CA ARG A 8 -18.60 0.27 6.94
C ARG A 8 -19.03 0.21 5.47
N SER A 9 -18.59 1.18 4.66
CA SER A 9 -18.85 1.20 3.22
C SER A 9 -17.85 0.33 2.46
N HIS A 10 -18.29 -0.16 1.30
CA HIS A 10 -17.49 -1.05 0.45
C HIS A 10 -17.54 -0.58 -1.01
N ALA A 11 -16.39 -0.58 -1.69
CA ALA A 11 -16.30 -0.37 -3.13
C ALA A 11 -15.34 -1.39 -3.74
N ALA A 12 -15.75 -2.05 -4.82
CA ALA A 12 -14.91 -3.00 -5.54
C ALA A 12 -15.03 -2.78 -7.05
N THR A 13 -13.91 -2.80 -7.77
CA THR A 13 -13.90 -2.70 -9.24
C THR A 13 -12.90 -3.66 -9.87
N THR A 14 -13.17 -4.07 -11.12
CA THR A 14 -12.26 -4.91 -11.91
C THR A 14 -12.09 -4.29 -13.29
N GLY A 15 -10.87 -4.27 -13.80
CA GLY A 15 -10.57 -3.79 -15.15
C GLY A 15 -9.20 -3.14 -15.26
N TYR A 16 -8.77 -2.89 -16.49
CA TYR A 16 -7.57 -2.08 -16.76
C TYR A 16 -7.77 -0.66 -16.23
N ARG A 17 -6.85 -0.17 -15.40
CA ARG A 17 -6.95 1.14 -14.73
C ARG A 17 -8.28 1.30 -13.97
N ALA A 18 -8.67 0.27 -13.24
CA ALA A 18 -9.85 0.34 -12.38
C ALA A 18 -9.56 1.19 -11.13
N HIS A 19 -10.59 1.82 -10.58
CA HIS A 19 -10.46 2.72 -9.43
C HIS A 19 -11.60 2.45 -8.44
N ALA A 20 -11.29 2.26 -7.17
CA ALA A 20 -12.26 2.17 -6.08
C ALA A 20 -11.85 3.09 -4.93
N ALA A 21 -12.80 3.87 -4.41
CA ALA A 21 -12.56 4.77 -3.29
C ALA A 21 -13.67 4.64 -2.23
N THR A 22 -13.32 4.65 -0.95
CA THR A 22 -14.31 4.72 0.14
C THR A 22 -13.93 5.75 1.21
N THR A 23 -14.95 6.31 1.87
CA THR A 23 -14.76 7.23 2.99
C THR A 23 -15.72 6.88 4.13
N GLY A 24 -15.19 6.64 5.33
CA GLY A 24 -15.94 6.29 6.54
C GLY A 24 -15.16 5.30 7.41
N CYS A 25 -15.49 5.22 8.70
CA CYS A 25 -14.84 4.30 9.62
C CYS A 25 -15.14 2.84 9.24
N GLY A 26 -14.12 1.97 9.22
CA GLY A 26 -14.28 0.56 8.86
C GLY A 26 -14.58 0.32 7.38
N SER A 27 -14.18 1.23 6.48
CA SER A 27 -14.52 1.14 5.06
C SER A 27 -13.47 0.38 4.24
N HIS A 28 -13.89 -0.19 3.12
CA HIS A 28 -13.03 -1.06 2.31
C HIS A 28 -13.09 -0.72 0.82
N ALA A 29 -11.92 -0.55 0.19
CA ALA A 29 -11.79 -0.42 -1.26
C ALA A 29 -10.94 -1.56 -1.82
N ALA A 30 -11.40 -2.18 -2.91
CA ALA A 30 -10.65 -3.24 -3.59
C ALA A 30 -10.65 -3.04 -5.11
N THR A 31 -9.51 -3.28 -5.76
CA THR A 31 -9.46 -3.30 -7.24
C THR A 31 -8.63 -4.45 -7.79
N THR A 32 -9.05 -4.98 -8.93
CA THR A 32 -8.27 -5.96 -9.70
C THR A 32 -8.04 -5.50 -11.13
N GLY A 33 -6.79 -5.48 -11.57
CA GLY A 33 -6.38 -5.19 -12.95
C GLY A 33 -5.10 -4.35 -13.02
N TYR A 34 -4.46 -4.35 -14.18
CA TYR A 34 -3.23 -3.59 -14.40
C TYR A 34 -3.43 -2.08 -14.18
N GLY A 35 -2.54 -1.45 -13.41
CA GLY A 35 -2.59 -0.02 -13.11
C GLY A 35 -3.82 0.42 -12.31
N SER A 36 -4.37 -0.47 -11.48
CA SER A 36 -5.59 -0.17 -10.71
C SER A 36 -5.29 0.51 -9.38
N HIS A 37 -6.26 1.22 -8.83
CA HIS A 37 -6.09 2.00 -7.61
C HIS A 37 -7.24 1.77 -6.62
N ALA A 38 -6.91 1.44 -5.38
CA ALA A 38 -7.84 1.39 -4.25
C ALA A 38 -7.43 2.41 -3.19
N ALA A 39 -8.37 3.24 -2.74
CA ALA A 39 -8.12 4.23 -1.70
C ALA A 39 -9.21 4.21 -0.62
N THR A 40 -8.83 4.32 0.65
CA THR A 40 -9.78 4.52 1.74
C THR A 40 -9.39 5.68 2.66
N THR A 41 -10.39 6.34 3.23
CA THR A 41 -10.22 7.36 4.26
C THR A 41 -11.15 7.09 5.43
N GLY A 42 -10.59 6.92 6.63
CA GLY A 42 -11.29 6.61 7.87
C GLY A 42 -10.51 5.58 8.69
N ASP A 43 -10.66 5.61 10.00
CA ASP A 43 -10.00 4.64 10.88
C ASP A 43 -10.50 3.21 10.61
N TRP A 44 -9.67 2.21 10.92
CA TRP A 44 -9.97 0.79 10.71
C TRP A 44 -10.30 0.43 9.25
N SER A 45 -9.76 1.17 8.28
CA SER A 45 -10.11 1.01 6.87
C SER A 45 -9.06 0.21 6.10
N HIS A 46 -9.48 -0.39 4.99
CA HIS A 46 -8.64 -1.30 4.22
C HIS A 46 -8.68 -1.01 2.70
N ALA A 47 -7.53 -0.87 2.08
CA ALA A 47 -7.38 -0.77 0.63
C ALA A 47 -6.57 -1.97 0.11
N ALA A 48 -7.05 -2.61 -0.95
CA ALA A 48 -6.36 -3.73 -1.58
C ALA A 48 -6.35 -3.63 -3.10
N THR A 49 -5.22 -3.93 -3.73
CA THR A 49 -5.14 -4.05 -5.18
C THR A 49 -4.42 -5.31 -5.65
N THR A 50 -4.95 -5.95 -6.69
CA THR A 50 -4.27 -7.03 -7.42
C THR A 50 -4.01 -6.60 -8.86
N GLY A 51 -2.75 -6.56 -9.26
CA GLY A 51 -2.32 -6.23 -10.61
C GLY A 51 -1.03 -5.43 -10.63
N ASP A 52 -0.24 -5.58 -11.69
CA ASP A 52 1.02 -4.86 -11.81
C ASP A 52 0.79 -3.34 -11.88
N TRP A 53 1.75 -2.57 -11.37
CA TRP A 53 1.68 -1.11 -11.30
C TRP A 53 0.45 -0.57 -10.54
N SER A 54 -0.16 -1.38 -9.69
CA SER A 54 -1.36 -1.00 -8.94
C SER A 54 -1.02 -0.36 -7.59
N HIS A 55 -1.97 0.41 -7.06
CA HIS A 55 -1.74 1.27 -5.90
C HIS A 55 -2.85 1.09 -4.87
N ALA A 56 -2.49 0.74 -3.63
CA ALA A 56 -3.40 0.73 -2.49
C ALA A 56 -3.00 1.82 -1.49
N ALA A 57 -3.94 2.67 -1.07
CA ALA A 57 -3.68 3.73 -0.11
C ALA A 57 -4.76 3.79 0.97
N THR A 58 -4.36 3.99 2.23
CA THR A 58 -5.29 4.28 3.33
C THR A 58 -4.86 5.49 4.13
N THR A 59 -5.83 6.26 4.58
CA THR A 59 -5.65 7.37 5.53
C THR A 59 -6.59 7.14 6.71
N GLY A 60 -6.03 7.00 7.91
CA GLY A 60 -6.77 6.66 9.13
C GLY A 60 -5.97 5.73 10.03
N ASP A 61 -6.22 5.81 11.33
CA ASP A 61 -5.53 4.97 12.31
C ASP A 61 -5.95 3.51 12.15
N TRP A 62 -5.06 2.59 12.51
CA TRP A 62 -5.32 1.13 12.46
C TRP A 62 -5.74 0.63 11.07
N SER A 63 -5.34 1.33 10.02
CA SER A 63 -5.73 1.03 8.64
C SER A 63 -4.68 0.21 7.89
N HIS A 64 -5.07 -0.50 6.83
CA HIS A 64 -4.15 -1.36 6.09
C HIS A 64 -4.23 -1.19 4.58
N ALA A 65 -3.08 -1.09 3.92
CA ALA A 65 -2.96 -1.09 2.46
C ALA A 65 -2.20 -2.34 2.00
N ALA A 66 -2.71 -3.04 0.99
CA ALA A 66 -2.09 -4.25 0.47
C ALA A 66 -2.07 -4.29 -1.06
N THR A 67 -0.94 -4.70 -1.63
CA THR A 67 -0.80 -4.94 -3.07
C THR A 67 -0.08 -6.26 -3.36
N THR A 68 -0.43 -6.90 -4.48
CA THR A 68 0.15 -8.19 -4.88
C THR A 68 0.79 -8.22 -6.27
N GLY A 69 0.74 -7.14 -7.04
CA GLY A 69 1.33 -7.09 -8.38
C GLY A 69 2.76 -6.54 -8.40
N ASP A 70 3.48 -6.79 -9.49
CA ASP A 70 4.84 -6.28 -9.65
C ASP A 70 4.84 -4.76 -9.82
N ARG A 71 5.84 -4.10 -9.24
CA ARG A 71 5.96 -2.63 -9.21
C ARG A 71 4.73 -1.94 -8.63
N ALA A 72 3.97 -2.64 -7.79
CA ALA A 72 2.82 -2.08 -7.10
C ALA A 72 3.24 -1.32 -5.84
N HIS A 73 2.37 -0.45 -5.35
CA HIS A 73 2.67 0.46 -4.24
C HIS A 73 1.58 0.40 -3.17
N ALA A 74 1.96 0.26 -1.90
CA ALA A 74 1.05 0.29 -0.76
C ALA A 74 1.41 1.45 0.17
N ALA A 75 0.45 2.31 0.53
CA ALA A 75 0.68 3.46 1.39
C ALA A 75 -0.31 3.52 2.55
N THR A 76 0.19 3.85 3.73
CA THR A 76 -0.61 4.28 4.87
C THR A 76 -0.03 5.54 5.50
N THR A 77 -0.89 6.40 6.03
CA THR A 77 -0.48 7.65 6.71
C THR A 77 -0.93 7.74 8.17
N GLY A 78 -1.85 6.88 8.61
CA GLY A 78 -2.35 6.88 9.99
C GLY A 78 -1.46 6.13 10.98
N SER A 79 -1.73 6.34 12.27
CA SER A 79 -1.01 5.68 13.37
C SER A 79 -1.38 4.20 13.44
N LYS A 80 -0.38 3.34 13.70
CA LYS A 80 -0.53 1.88 13.75
C LYS A 80 -1.16 1.30 12.48
N ALA A 81 -0.95 1.98 11.37
CA ALA A 81 -1.38 1.55 10.05
C ALA A 81 -0.25 0.78 9.35
N HIS A 82 -0.59 -0.14 8.46
CA HIS A 82 0.37 -1.09 7.89
C HIS A 82 0.24 -1.19 6.37
N ALA A 83 1.38 -1.25 5.67
CA ALA A 83 1.42 -1.32 4.21
C ALA A 83 2.19 -2.55 3.76
N VAL A 84 1.62 -3.34 2.84
CA VAL A 84 2.27 -4.56 2.35
C VAL A 84 2.26 -4.57 0.83
N CYS A 85 3.41 -4.77 0.22
CA CYS A 85 3.54 -5.08 -1.19
C CYS A 85 4.28 -6.42 -1.34
N VAL A 86 3.59 -7.43 -1.86
CA VAL A 86 4.20 -8.76 -2.06
C VAL A 86 4.73 -9.00 -3.48
N GLY A 87 4.52 -8.06 -4.41
CA GLY A 87 5.12 -8.10 -5.74
C GLY A 87 6.52 -7.52 -5.79
N ILE A 88 7.29 -7.92 -6.82
CA ILE A 88 8.70 -7.53 -6.97
C ILE A 88 8.81 -6.09 -7.46
N GLY A 89 9.80 -5.35 -6.94
CA GLY A 89 10.02 -3.94 -7.31
C GLY A 89 8.93 -3.00 -6.76
N GLY A 90 8.17 -3.47 -5.79
CA GLY A 90 7.16 -2.67 -5.12
C GLY A 90 7.74 -1.67 -4.13
N ARG A 91 6.86 -0.77 -3.66
CA ARG A 91 7.18 0.26 -2.68
C ARG A 91 6.15 0.26 -1.57
N VAL A 92 6.58 0.59 -0.35
CA VAL A 92 5.68 0.81 0.78
C VAL A 92 5.95 2.15 1.46
N LYS A 93 4.90 2.84 1.89
CA LYS A 93 4.96 4.01 2.77
C LYS A 93 4.10 3.70 3.99
N ILE A 94 4.64 3.92 5.19
CA ILE A 94 3.98 3.57 6.45
C ILE A 94 3.83 4.78 7.35
N GLY A 95 2.76 4.81 8.14
CA GLY A 95 2.53 5.82 9.17
C GLY A 95 3.26 5.52 10.48
N ALA A 96 3.10 6.41 11.46
CA ALA A 96 3.72 6.30 12.78
C ALA A 96 3.29 5.01 13.51
N ASN A 97 4.21 4.37 14.23
CA ASN A 97 3.98 3.07 14.89
C ASN A 97 3.51 1.95 13.94
N GLY A 98 3.75 2.12 12.64
CA GLY A 98 3.37 1.18 11.59
C GLY A 98 4.47 0.18 11.25
N TYR A 99 4.14 -0.76 10.37
CA TYR A 99 5.12 -1.65 9.74
C TYR A 99 4.79 -1.80 8.26
N GLY A 100 5.84 -2.09 7.48
CA GLY A 100 5.80 -2.36 6.07
C GLY A 100 6.29 -3.76 5.76
N MET A 101 5.81 -4.39 4.68
CA MET A 101 6.45 -5.59 4.12
C MET A 101 6.68 -5.42 2.62
N LEU A 102 7.87 -5.78 2.18
CA LEU A 102 8.29 -5.73 0.77
C LEU A 102 8.84 -7.09 0.35
N THR A 103 8.66 -7.44 -0.92
CA THR A 103 9.26 -8.61 -1.55
C THR A 103 10.41 -8.21 -2.48
N TRP A 104 11.47 -9.01 -2.50
CA TRP A 104 12.55 -8.94 -3.48
C TRP A 104 13.04 -10.34 -3.85
N ASN A 105 13.79 -10.46 -4.95
CA ASN A 105 14.37 -11.73 -5.38
C ASN A 105 15.89 -11.72 -5.13
N ASP A 106 16.40 -12.71 -4.40
CA ASP A 106 17.83 -12.80 -4.04
C ASP A 106 18.71 -13.47 -5.13
N GLY A 107 18.15 -13.66 -6.32
CA GLY A 107 18.77 -14.42 -7.42
C GLY A 107 18.46 -15.93 -7.39
N ALA A 108 17.93 -16.45 -6.28
CA ALA A 108 17.52 -17.85 -6.15
C ALA A 108 16.02 -18.01 -5.90
N ARG A 109 15.43 -17.16 -5.05
CA ARG A 109 13.99 -17.16 -4.77
C ARG A 109 13.52 -15.83 -4.20
N ASP A 110 12.21 -15.71 -4.10
CA ASP A 110 11.58 -14.54 -3.48
C ASP A 110 11.77 -14.55 -1.96
N ARG A 111 12.02 -13.36 -1.44
CA ARG A 111 12.27 -13.05 -0.04
C ARG A 111 11.40 -11.88 0.37
N THR A 112 11.01 -11.86 1.63
CA THR A 112 10.32 -10.72 2.22
C THR A 112 11.21 -10.04 3.24
N VAL A 113 11.03 -8.72 3.37
CA VAL A 113 11.62 -7.91 4.44
C VAL A 113 10.47 -7.15 5.08
N THR A 114 10.39 -7.23 6.41
CA THR A 114 9.49 -6.40 7.21
C THR A 114 10.29 -5.21 7.75
N ILE A 115 9.72 -4.02 7.64
CA ILE A 115 10.27 -2.79 8.20
C ILE A 115 9.31 -2.25 9.26
N TYR A 116 9.83 -1.65 10.33
CA TYR A 116 9.03 -1.05 11.40
C TYR A 116 9.41 0.41 11.53
N GLU A 117 8.43 1.28 11.68
CA GLU A 117 8.69 2.70 11.92
C GLU A 117 9.48 2.88 13.23
N GLY A 118 10.56 3.67 13.19
CA GLY A 118 11.46 3.89 14.32
C GLY A 118 12.60 2.88 14.44
N GLU A 119 12.63 1.81 13.65
CA GLU A 119 13.71 0.82 13.62
C GLU A 119 14.59 0.99 12.37
N ASP A 120 15.91 0.74 12.50
CA ASP A 120 16.87 0.74 11.38
C ASP A 120 16.82 1.99 10.47
N GLY A 121 16.43 3.14 11.02
CA GLY A 121 16.31 4.41 10.29
C GLY A 121 15.05 4.53 9.41
N VAL A 122 14.06 3.66 9.62
CA VAL A 122 12.76 3.72 8.95
C VAL A 122 11.90 4.83 9.57
N GLU A 123 11.47 5.79 8.77
CA GLU A 123 10.67 6.94 9.20
C GLU A 123 9.25 6.87 8.63
N ALA A 124 8.30 7.36 9.42
CA ALA A 124 6.93 7.54 8.97
C ALA A 124 6.85 8.47 7.76
N GLY A 125 5.93 8.18 6.84
CA GLY A 125 5.63 9.05 5.69
C GLY A 125 6.65 9.00 4.55
N VAL A 126 7.69 8.17 4.66
CA VAL A 126 8.72 7.98 3.63
C VAL A 126 8.43 6.71 2.82
N TRP A 127 8.68 6.76 1.51
CA TRP A 127 8.61 5.57 0.65
C TRP A 127 9.88 4.72 0.80
N TYR A 128 9.70 3.41 0.90
CA TYR A 128 10.78 2.43 0.91
C TYR A 128 10.61 1.40 -0.20
N GLU A 129 11.73 1.02 -0.82
CA GLU A 129 11.87 -0.13 -1.72
C GLU A 129 13.03 -1.02 -1.25
N LEU A 130 13.13 -2.24 -1.77
CA LEU A 130 14.26 -3.13 -1.46
C LEU A 130 15.33 -3.08 -2.55
N ARG A 131 16.59 -2.93 -2.13
CA ARG A 131 17.77 -3.17 -2.97
C ARG A 131 18.70 -4.12 -2.22
N ASP A 132 19.04 -5.24 -2.85
CA ASP A 132 19.86 -6.30 -2.26
C ASP A 132 19.41 -6.71 -0.85
N GLY A 133 18.09 -6.81 -0.66
CA GLY A 133 17.45 -7.17 0.61
C GLY A 133 17.50 -6.12 1.71
N LYS A 134 17.91 -4.88 1.39
CA LYS A 134 17.92 -3.76 2.34
C LYS A 134 16.85 -2.74 1.97
N PRO A 135 16.10 -2.21 2.95
CA PRO A 135 15.20 -1.10 2.71
C PRO A 135 16.01 0.15 2.40
N ILE A 136 15.66 0.80 1.30
CA ILE A 136 16.22 2.09 0.90
C ILE A 136 15.10 3.09 0.71
N ARG A 137 15.38 4.35 1.04
CA ARG A 137 14.42 5.45 0.86
C ARG A 137 14.27 5.77 -0.62
N CYS A 138 13.06 6.09 -1.03
CA CYS A 138 12.76 6.69 -2.33
C CYS A 138 12.33 8.15 -2.13
N ASP A 139 12.92 9.06 -2.89
CA ASP A 139 12.51 10.47 -2.89
C ASP A 139 11.17 10.63 -3.65
N ASP A 140 10.29 11.51 -3.15
CA ASP A 140 8.92 11.70 -3.67
C ASP A 140 8.88 12.28 -5.12
N GLU A 141 10.00 12.76 -5.68
CA GLU A 141 10.02 13.40 -7.01
C GLU A 141 9.78 12.45 -8.19
N GLU A 142 9.88 11.12 -8.01
CA GLU A 142 9.75 10.17 -9.14
C GLU A 142 8.31 9.65 -9.37
N ASN A 143 7.32 9.93 -8.50
CA ASN A 143 6.06 9.15 -8.46
C ASN A 143 4.75 9.96 -8.39
N ALA A 144 4.73 11.22 -8.87
CA ALA A 144 3.51 12.04 -8.95
C ALA A 144 2.75 11.91 -10.29
N ALA A 145 2.62 10.71 -10.85
CA ALA A 145 1.85 10.45 -12.08
C ALA A 145 0.81 9.34 -11.91
#